data_AF-A0A5J6XQM2-F1
#
_entry.id   AF-A0A5J6XQM2-F1
#
_cell.length_a   1.000
_cell.length_b   1.000
_cell.length_c   1.000
_cell.angle_alpha   90.00
_cell.angle_beta   90.00
_cell.angle_gamma   90.00
#
_symmetry.space_group_name_H-M   'P 1'
#
loop_
_entity.id
_entity.type
_entity.pdbx_description
1 polymer ?
#
loop_
_entity_poly.entity_id
_entity_poly.type
_entity_poly.pdbx_seq_one_letter_code
_entity_poly.pdbx_strand_id
1 'polypeptide(L)'
;MQCIDTPLPLPYIVVDYNGKILQYNSLSSNLFNLDTLDISGIIYDESMNKLVKASLSNESTQQIEVNVHTKESSLVLFDVYLSDDSNGRMHILFVSKEKSNQLYLDKIIELQERLAHTDFELLEQKEKLEDVLMRLNKLSGPFIPLSKKMCYIPLFGDITSEKINLISEHVLHSVFNGEYQNILIDLTAVGEVQDDGINKLIDLIRTLRFMAGSKIQLIGIQPRLAKVLSTYELEQMVEFKSSLQYILQNEYV
;
A
#
# COMPACT_ATOMS: atom_id res chain seq x y z
N MET A 1 -36.18 45.65 -20.39
CA MET A 1 -34.82 45.08 -20.34
C MET A 1 -33.83 46.15 -20.74
N GLN A 2 -32.86 46.43 -19.89
CA GLN A 2 -31.74 47.32 -20.22
C GLN A 2 -30.44 46.55 -19.96
N CYS A 3 -29.57 46.46 -20.97
CA CYS A 3 -28.24 45.87 -20.82
C CYS A 3 -27.37 46.84 -20.01
N ILE A 4 -26.73 46.36 -18.93
CA ILE A 4 -25.77 47.17 -18.18
C ILE A 4 -24.39 46.88 -18.75
N ASP A 5 -23.71 47.91 -19.22
CA ASP A 5 -22.33 47.83 -19.76
C ASP A 5 -21.28 48.00 -18.65
N THR A 6 -21.54 47.39 -17.48
CA THR A 6 -20.57 47.34 -16.38
C THR A 6 -19.67 46.10 -16.55
N PRO A 7 -18.34 46.24 -16.46
CA PRO A 7 -17.40 45.13 -16.66
C PRO A 7 -17.39 44.20 -15.45
N LEU A 8 -18.45 43.42 -15.27
CA LEU A 8 -18.54 42.32 -14.31
C LEU A 8 -18.06 41.03 -14.99
N PRO A 9 -17.04 40.34 -14.44
CA PRO A 9 -16.46 39.13 -15.04
C PRO A 9 -17.30 37.86 -14.81
N LEU A 10 -18.52 38.00 -14.29
CA LEU A 10 -19.42 36.92 -13.95
C LEU A 10 -20.83 37.24 -14.49
N PRO A 11 -21.65 36.23 -14.85
CA PRO A 11 -23.04 36.45 -15.21
C PRO A 11 -23.80 37.09 -14.05
N TYR A 12 -24.46 38.20 -14.35
CA TYR A 12 -25.18 39.03 -13.40
C TYR A 12 -26.56 39.42 -13.95
N ILE A 13 -27.58 39.29 -13.10
CA ILE A 13 -28.97 39.61 -13.43
C ILE A 13 -29.59 40.39 -12.28
N VAL A 14 -30.40 41.40 -12.61
CA VAL A 14 -31.21 42.16 -11.64
C VAL A 14 -32.68 41.89 -11.93
N VAL A 15 -33.42 41.45 -10.92
CA VAL A 15 -34.85 41.14 -11.02
C VAL A 15 -35.67 41.98 -10.05
N ASP A 16 -36.97 42.13 -10.33
CA ASP A 16 -37.93 42.62 -9.36
C ASP A 16 -38.36 41.50 -8.39
N TYR A 17 -39.09 41.85 -7.31
CA TYR A 17 -39.61 40.85 -6.36
C TYR A 17 -40.63 39.88 -6.96
N ASN A 18 -41.10 40.11 -8.20
CA ASN A 18 -41.97 39.20 -8.93
C ASN A 18 -41.18 38.27 -9.87
N GLY A 19 -39.84 38.30 -9.85
CA GLY A 19 -38.97 37.48 -10.69
C GLY A 19 -38.70 38.05 -12.09
N LYS A 20 -39.24 39.22 -12.41
CA LYS A 20 -39.09 39.82 -13.74
C LYS A 20 -37.71 40.42 -13.93
N ILE A 21 -37.07 40.09 -15.05
CA ILE A 21 -35.72 40.55 -15.35
C ILE A 21 -35.73 42.03 -15.74
N LEU A 22 -35.12 42.87 -14.90
CA LEU A 22 -34.99 44.30 -15.12
C LEU A 22 -33.74 44.61 -15.94
N GLN A 23 -32.61 44.04 -15.52
CA GLN A 23 -31.29 44.31 -16.08
C GLN A 23 -30.41 43.05 -16.08
N TYR A 24 -29.43 42.99 -16.98
CA TYR A 24 -28.46 41.89 -17.08
C TYR A 24 -27.19 42.39 -17.77
N ASN A 25 -26.07 41.68 -17.58
CA ASN A 25 -24.82 41.93 -18.31
C ASN A 25 -24.66 41.00 -19.53
N SER A 26 -23.73 41.33 -20.43
CA SER A 26 -23.53 40.58 -21.68
C SER A 26 -23.19 39.10 -21.46
N LEU A 27 -22.49 38.76 -20.37
CA LEU A 27 -22.20 37.36 -20.01
C LEU A 27 -23.48 36.57 -19.71
N SER A 28 -24.44 37.15 -18.98
CA SER A 28 -25.76 36.53 -18.76
C SER A 28 -26.53 36.30 -20.05
N SER A 29 -26.48 37.24 -20.99
CA SER A 29 -27.14 37.12 -22.30
C SER A 29 -26.54 36.03 -23.17
N ASN A 30 -25.24 35.76 -23.02
CA ASN A 30 -24.55 34.72 -23.77
C ASN A 30 -24.79 33.34 -23.16
N LEU A 31 -24.95 33.25 -21.84
CA LEU A 31 -25.01 31.98 -21.12
C LEU A 31 -26.45 31.47 -20.91
N PHE A 32 -27.41 32.36 -20.65
CA PHE A 32 -28.81 32.03 -20.37
C PHE A 32 -29.74 32.40 -21.53
N ASN A 33 -30.86 31.68 -21.66
CA ASN A 33 -31.96 32.09 -22.54
C ASN A 33 -32.84 33.12 -21.81
N LEU A 34 -32.80 34.39 -22.24
CA LEU A 34 -33.49 35.50 -21.59
C LEU A 34 -34.84 35.87 -22.25
N ASP A 35 -35.32 35.05 -23.19
CA ASP A 35 -36.53 35.34 -23.99
C ASP A 35 -37.82 35.35 -23.15
N THR A 36 -37.83 34.70 -21.99
CA THR A 36 -39.00 34.56 -21.11
C THR A 36 -39.29 35.79 -20.26
N LEU A 37 -38.41 36.80 -20.22
CA LEU A 37 -38.51 38.02 -19.39
C LEU A 37 -38.65 37.77 -17.87
N ASP A 38 -38.58 36.51 -17.44
CA ASP A 38 -38.75 36.02 -16.07
C ASP A 38 -37.64 35.02 -15.76
N ILE A 39 -37.09 35.12 -14.55
CA ILE A 39 -36.03 34.26 -14.03
C ILE A 39 -36.46 32.81 -13.84
N SER A 40 -37.77 32.55 -13.75
CA SER A 40 -38.37 31.20 -13.72
C SER A 40 -38.02 30.37 -14.97
N GLY A 41 -37.74 31.02 -16.12
CA GLY A 41 -37.31 30.32 -17.34
C GLY A 41 -35.84 29.91 -17.34
N ILE A 42 -35.05 30.41 -16.40
CA ILE A 42 -33.61 30.16 -16.29
C ILE A 42 -33.34 29.12 -15.19
N ILE A 43 -34.10 29.16 -14.11
CA ILE A 43 -33.86 28.36 -12.91
C ILE A 43 -34.77 27.14 -12.90
N TYR A 44 -34.21 25.96 -12.65
CA TYR A 44 -34.98 24.72 -12.55
C TYR A 44 -36.01 24.76 -11.41
N ASP A 45 -37.23 24.29 -11.67
CA ASP A 45 -38.41 24.44 -10.79
C ASP A 45 -38.19 24.03 -9.33
N GLU A 46 -37.44 22.96 -9.06
CA GLU A 46 -37.15 22.54 -7.67
C GLU A 46 -36.21 23.49 -6.93
N SER A 47 -35.39 24.26 -7.66
CA SER A 47 -34.47 25.25 -7.11
C SER A 47 -35.16 26.60 -6.84
N MET A 48 -36.32 26.87 -7.46
CA MET A 48 -37.13 28.07 -7.21
C MET A 48 -37.60 28.16 -5.76
N ASN A 49 -37.95 27.04 -5.14
CA ASN A 49 -38.34 27.01 -3.72
C ASN A 49 -37.20 27.41 -2.77
N LYS A 50 -35.93 27.20 -3.17
CA LYS A 50 -34.76 27.63 -2.39
C LYS A 50 -34.52 29.13 -2.55
N LEU A 51 -34.70 29.66 -3.76
CA LEU A 51 -34.63 31.11 -4.03
C LEU A 51 -35.71 31.89 -3.28
N VAL A 52 -36.95 31.42 -3.31
CA VAL A 52 -38.06 32.09 -2.61
C VAL A 52 -37.82 32.09 -1.10
N LYS A 53 -37.34 30.98 -0.54
CA LYS A 53 -36.96 30.92 0.89
C LYS A 53 -35.81 31.86 1.22
N ALA A 54 -34.79 31.93 0.35
CA ALA A 54 -33.63 32.78 0.54
C ALA A 54 -33.98 34.27 0.45
N SER A 55 -34.85 34.64 -0.49
CA SER A 55 -35.37 36.02 -0.65
C SER A 55 -36.24 36.48 0.53
N LEU A 56 -36.79 35.57 1.32
CA LEU A 56 -37.66 35.88 2.48
C LEU A 56 -36.88 35.97 3.81
N SER A 57 -35.64 35.50 3.85
CA SER A 57 -34.76 35.65 5.01
C SER A 57 -34.00 36.98 4.92
N ASN A 58 -34.17 37.84 5.93
CA ASN A 58 -33.56 39.19 6.06
C ASN A 58 -32.02 39.22 6.21
N GLU A 59 -31.30 38.22 5.71
CA GLU A 59 -29.83 38.19 5.71
C GLU A 59 -29.31 38.74 4.38
N SER A 60 -28.57 39.83 4.45
CA SER A 60 -28.19 40.71 3.33
C SER A 60 -27.30 40.08 2.24
N THR A 61 -26.86 38.84 2.39
CA THR A 61 -26.13 38.09 1.35
C THR A 61 -26.30 36.60 1.59
N GLN A 62 -27.04 35.91 0.72
CA GLN A 62 -27.19 34.46 0.79
C GLN A 62 -26.63 33.79 -0.45
N GLN A 63 -25.78 32.79 -0.21
CA GLN A 63 -25.28 31.87 -1.22
C GLN A 63 -26.19 30.65 -1.27
N ILE A 64 -26.70 30.33 -2.46
CA ILE A 64 -27.52 29.15 -2.69
C ILE A 64 -27.04 28.40 -3.92
N GLU A 65 -27.14 27.08 -3.87
CA GLU A 65 -26.85 26.21 -5.01
C GLU A 65 -28.11 26.03 -5.86
N VAL A 66 -28.01 26.42 -7.13
CA VAL A 66 -29.12 26.44 -8.08
C VAL A 66 -28.72 25.72 -9.36
N ASN A 67 -29.59 24.82 -9.82
CA ASN A 67 -29.48 24.24 -11.14
C ASN A 67 -30.10 25.20 -12.16
N VAL A 68 -29.31 25.57 -13.17
CA VAL A 68 -29.66 26.57 -14.17
C VAL A 68 -29.68 25.95 -15.56
N HIS A 69 -30.70 26.27 -16.33
CA HIS A 69 -30.76 25.95 -17.76
C HIS A 69 -29.87 26.92 -18.53
N THR A 70 -28.86 26.39 -19.21
CA THR A 70 -27.97 27.18 -20.08
C THR A 70 -28.36 26.97 -21.55
N LYS A 71 -27.87 27.84 -22.44
CA LYS A 71 -28.13 27.68 -23.90
C LYS A 71 -27.49 26.42 -24.49
N GLU A 72 -26.39 25.94 -23.92
CA GLU A 72 -25.60 24.81 -24.44
C GLU A 72 -25.91 23.48 -23.74
N SER A 73 -26.19 23.51 -22.43
CA SER A 73 -26.42 22.32 -21.61
C SER A 73 -27.75 22.42 -20.86
N SER A 74 -28.47 21.30 -20.79
CA SER A 74 -29.83 21.27 -20.24
C SER A 74 -29.88 21.63 -18.76
N LEU A 75 -28.87 21.32 -17.92
CA LEU A 75 -28.84 21.68 -16.50
C LEU A 75 -27.37 21.80 -16.00
N VAL A 76 -26.97 22.96 -15.48
CA VAL A 76 -25.64 23.21 -14.89
C VAL A 76 -25.78 23.78 -13.48
N LEU A 77 -24.90 23.36 -12.56
CA LEU A 77 -24.93 23.81 -11.16
C LEU A 77 -24.14 25.12 -10.98
N PHE A 78 -24.81 26.13 -10.42
CA PHE A 78 -24.24 27.42 -10.08
C PHE A 78 -24.37 27.70 -8.57
N ASP A 79 -23.34 28.31 -8.00
CA ASP A 79 -23.47 29.08 -6.77
C ASP A 79 -24.08 30.45 -7.14
N VAL A 80 -25.21 30.77 -6.53
CA VAL A 80 -25.93 32.02 -6.76
C VAL A 80 -25.86 32.87 -5.50
N TYR A 81 -25.38 34.09 -5.66
CA TYR A 81 -25.33 35.09 -4.59
C TYR A 81 -26.43 36.11 -4.79
N LEU A 82 -27.20 36.34 -3.73
CA LEU A 82 -28.36 37.23 -3.71
C LEU A 82 -28.09 38.43 -2.82
N SER A 83 -28.43 39.63 -3.29
CA SER A 83 -28.43 40.85 -2.47
C SER A 83 -29.56 41.79 -2.88
N ASP A 84 -30.26 42.37 -1.92
CA ASP A 84 -31.33 43.35 -2.18
C ASP A 84 -30.80 44.80 -2.15
N ASP A 85 -31.30 45.64 -3.05
CA ASP A 85 -31.09 47.08 -3.01
C ASP A 85 -32.27 47.80 -2.33
N SER A 86 -31.98 48.96 -1.75
CA SER A 86 -32.89 49.95 -1.16
C SER A 86 -34.10 50.33 -2.04
N ASN A 87 -34.01 50.09 -3.35
CA ASN A 87 -35.08 50.34 -4.33
C ASN A 87 -35.99 49.11 -4.59
N GLY A 88 -35.85 48.05 -3.79
CA GLY A 88 -36.64 46.83 -3.94
C GLY A 88 -36.28 46.01 -5.18
N ARG A 89 -35.00 45.99 -5.53
CA ARG A 89 -34.45 45.20 -6.64
C ARG A 89 -33.54 44.13 -6.08
N MET A 90 -33.66 42.91 -6.62
CA MET A 90 -32.83 41.79 -6.24
C MET A 90 -31.71 41.63 -7.25
N HIS A 91 -30.48 41.64 -6.75
CA HIS A 91 -29.27 41.46 -7.54
C HIS A 91 -28.76 40.03 -7.39
N ILE A 92 -28.51 39.37 -8.52
CA ILE A 92 -28.23 37.95 -8.61
C ILE A 92 -26.93 37.75 -9.39
N LEU A 93 -25.94 37.15 -8.73
CA LEU A 93 -24.64 36.83 -9.31
C LEU A 93 -24.48 35.31 -9.42
N PHE A 94 -24.13 34.81 -10.60
CA PHE A 94 -23.98 33.38 -10.86
C PHE A 94 -22.49 32.99 -10.97
N VAL A 95 -22.07 31.98 -10.22
CA VAL A 95 -20.71 31.41 -10.27
C VAL A 95 -20.79 29.93 -10.63
N SER A 96 -20.23 29.54 -11.79
CA SER A 96 -20.25 28.15 -12.25
C SER A 96 -19.30 27.27 -11.42
N LYS A 97 -19.76 26.10 -10.98
CA LYS A 97 -18.90 25.07 -10.32
C LYS A 97 -18.17 24.16 -11.30
N GLU A 98 -18.45 24.25 -12.59
CA GLU A 98 -17.95 23.32 -13.61
C GLU A 98 -16.41 23.32 -13.72
N LYS A 99 -15.79 24.49 -13.63
CA LYS A 99 -14.33 24.64 -13.70
C LYS A 99 -13.62 24.01 -12.49
N SER A 100 -14.25 24.07 -11.32
CA SER A 100 -13.74 23.42 -10.10
C SER A 100 -13.79 21.90 -10.22
N ASN A 101 -14.88 21.35 -10.78
CA ASN A 101 -15.03 19.91 -10.98
C ASN A 101 -13.96 19.33 -11.93
N GLN A 102 -13.66 20.03 -13.02
CA GLN A 102 -12.58 19.60 -13.94
C GLN A 102 -11.22 19.55 -13.23
N LEU A 103 -10.87 20.57 -12.45
CA LEU A 103 -9.62 20.59 -11.68
C LEU A 103 -9.52 19.40 -10.71
N TYR A 104 -10.62 19.03 -10.05
CA TYR A 104 -10.63 17.87 -9.17
C TYR A 104 -10.43 16.55 -9.93
N LEU A 105 -11.05 16.41 -11.10
CA LEU A 105 -10.86 15.22 -11.94
C LEU A 105 -9.41 15.09 -12.40
N ASP A 106 -8.78 16.18 -12.85
CA ASP A 106 -7.37 16.18 -13.26
C ASP A 106 -6.46 15.80 -12.08
N LYS A 107 -6.72 16.35 -10.88
CA LYS A 107 -5.94 16.02 -9.69
C LYS A 107 -6.11 14.57 -9.26
N ILE A 108 -7.30 14.00 -9.41
CA ILE A 108 -7.57 12.58 -9.12
C ILE A 108 -6.80 11.69 -10.08
N ILE A 109 -6.78 12.02 -11.38
CA ILE A 109 -6.03 11.26 -12.39
C ILE A 109 -4.53 11.29 -12.07
N GLU A 110 -3.97 12.47 -11.79
CA GLU A 110 -2.56 12.62 -11.40
C GLU A 110 -2.19 11.78 -10.17
N LEU A 111 -3.06 11.76 -9.14
CA LEU A 111 -2.86 10.95 -7.95
C LEU A 111 -2.94 9.45 -8.23
N GLN A 112 -3.88 9.03 -9.08
CA GLN A 112 -4.01 7.62 -9.48
C GLN A 112 -2.76 7.15 -10.25
N GLU A 113 -2.25 7.96 -11.17
CA GLU A 113 -1.02 7.64 -11.91
C GLU A 113 0.19 7.53 -10.97
N ARG A 114 0.34 8.47 -10.04
CA ARG A 114 1.42 8.45 -9.05
C ARG A 114 1.32 7.25 -8.11
N LEU A 115 0.11 6.89 -7.66
CA LEU A 115 -0.11 5.72 -6.83
C LEU A 115 0.26 4.44 -7.58
N ALA A 116 -0.23 4.27 -8.81
CA ALA A 116 0.09 3.11 -9.64
C ALA A 116 1.60 2.97 -9.89
N HIS A 117 2.29 4.08 -10.14
CA HIS A 117 3.74 4.08 -10.28
C HIS A 117 4.45 3.65 -8.99
N THR A 118 4.03 4.20 -7.85
CA THR A 118 4.62 3.87 -6.53
C THR A 118 4.37 2.41 -6.16
N ASP A 119 3.16 1.89 -6.41
CA ASP A 119 2.81 0.49 -6.17
C ASP A 119 3.67 -0.46 -7.01
N PHE A 120 3.93 -0.10 -8.27
CA PHE A 120 4.83 -0.86 -9.14
C PHE A 120 6.27 -0.87 -8.62
N GLU A 121 6.80 0.28 -8.22
CA GLU A 121 8.15 0.37 -7.63
C GLU A 121 8.27 -0.45 -6.33
N LEU A 122 7.25 -0.39 -5.46
CA LEU A 122 7.20 -1.15 -4.22
C LEU A 122 7.18 -2.66 -4.48
N LEU A 123 6.42 -3.11 -5.49
CA LEU A 123 6.39 -4.52 -5.87
C LEU A 123 7.76 -5.00 -6.34
N GLU A 124 8.43 -4.24 -7.21
CA GLU A 124 9.77 -4.58 -7.69
C GLU A 124 10.81 -4.63 -6.56
N GLN A 125 10.74 -3.68 -5.60
CA GLN A 125 11.60 -3.68 -4.43
C GLN A 125 11.34 -4.89 -3.52
N LYS A 126 10.07 -5.25 -3.34
CA LYS A 126 9.68 -6.43 -2.55
C LYS A 126 10.23 -7.71 -3.19
N GLU A 127 10.08 -7.90 -4.50
CA GLU A 127 10.62 -9.06 -5.21
C GLU A 127 12.15 -9.16 -5.06
N LYS A 128 12.87 -8.04 -5.24
CA LYS A 128 14.32 -7.99 -5.02
C LYS A 128 14.72 -8.37 -3.59
N LEU A 129 13.95 -7.92 -2.60
CA LEU A 129 14.21 -8.25 -1.19
C LEU A 129 13.99 -9.75 -0.92
N GLU A 130 12.90 -10.33 -1.42
CA GLU A 130 12.62 -11.76 -1.30
C GLU A 130 13.73 -12.60 -1.93
N ASP A 131 14.23 -12.20 -3.10
CA ASP A 131 15.35 -12.86 -3.78
C ASP A 131 16.65 -12.81 -2.94
N VAL A 132 16.95 -11.65 -2.36
CA VAL A 132 18.11 -11.48 -1.47
C VAL A 132 17.97 -12.35 -0.23
N LEU A 133 16.79 -12.35 0.41
CA LEU A 133 16.53 -13.18 1.59
C LEU A 133 16.65 -14.67 1.28
N MET A 134 16.13 -15.13 0.13
CA MET A 134 16.30 -16.51 -0.32
C MET A 134 17.78 -16.87 -0.50
N ARG A 135 18.58 -15.99 -1.12
CA ARG A 135 20.03 -16.21 -1.29
C ARG A 135 20.76 -16.24 0.04
N LEU A 136 20.45 -15.32 0.95
CA LEU A 136 21.03 -15.29 2.30
C LEU A 136 20.69 -16.56 3.09
N ASN A 137 19.44 -17.04 3.01
CA ASN A 137 19.03 -18.26 3.66
C ASN A 137 19.75 -19.49 3.10
N LYS A 138 19.94 -19.58 1.77
CA LYS A 138 20.77 -20.63 1.15
C LYS A 138 22.23 -20.58 1.62
N LEU A 139 22.77 -19.39 1.84
CA LEU A 139 24.13 -19.18 2.35
C LEU A 139 24.27 -19.41 3.87
N SER A 140 23.15 -19.50 4.60
CA SER A 140 23.15 -19.64 6.07
C SER A 140 23.35 -21.08 6.57
N GLY A 141 23.33 -22.06 5.67
CA GLY A 141 23.66 -23.46 5.91
C GLY A 141 24.43 -24.05 4.74
N PRO A 142 25.64 -23.53 4.44
CA PRO A 142 26.39 -23.97 3.27
C PRO A 142 26.84 -25.42 3.46
N PHE A 143 26.68 -26.24 2.42
CA PHE A 143 27.23 -27.58 2.41
C PHE A 143 28.70 -27.53 1.97
N ILE A 144 29.63 -27.86 2.88
CA ILE A 144 31.07 -27.77 2.61
C ILE A 144 31.68 -29.19 2.67
N PRO A 145 32.08 -29.78 1.54
CA PRO A 145 32.79 -31.06 1.54
C PRO A 145 34.21 -30.88 2.06
N LEU A 146 34.56 -31.56 3.16
CA LEU A 146 35.91 -31.54 3.74
C LEU A 146 36.80 -32.65 3.17
N SER A 147 36.19 -33.79 2.83
CA SER A 147 36.87 -34.91 2.16
C SER A 147 35.85 -35.75 1.39
N LYS A 148 36.29 -36.81 0.70
CA LYS A 148 35.39 -37.75 0.00
C LYS A 148 34.35 -38.41 0.91
N LYS A 149 34.56 -38.41 2.23
CA LYS A 149 33.69 -39.08 3.20
C LYS A 149 33.18 -38.14 4.30
N MET A 150 33.62 -36.89 4.34
CA MET A 150 33.26 -35.95 5.39
C MET A 150 32.76 -34.63 4.83
N CYS A 151 31.66 -34.13 5.38
CA CYS A 151 31.12 -32.81 5.07
C CYS A 151 30.86 -31.99 6.34
N TYR A 152 30.73 -30.69 6.14
CA TYR A 152 30.57 -29.68 7.17
C TYR A 152 29.42 -28.75 6.82
N ILE A 153 28.51 -28.57 7.78
CA ILE A 153 27.28 -27.79 7.66
C ILE A 153 27.26 -26.79 8.83
N PRO A 154 27.76 -25.58 8.65
CA PRO A 154 27.69 -24.56 9.68
C PRO A 154 26.34 -23.86 9.65
N LEU A 155 25.72 -23.71 10.83
CA LEU A 155 24.50 -22.94 11.03
C LEU A 155 24.84 -21.64 11.75
N PHE A 156 24.42 -20.51 11.16
CA PHE A 156 24.72 -19.17 11.68
C PHE A 156 23.46 -18.42 12.06
N GLY A 157 23.48 -17.63 13.13
CA GLY A 157 22.36 -16.77 13.55
C GLY A 157 21.20 -17.55 14.15
N ASP A 158 20.01 -16.95 14.15
CA ASP A 158 18.85 -17.55 14.81
C ASP A 158 18.32 -18.77 14.05
N ILE A 159 17.79 -19.74 14.79
CA ILE A 159 17.22 -20.98 14.26
C ILE A 159 15.70 -20.88 14.27
N THR A 160 15.13 -20.80 13.07
CA THR A 160 13.68 -20.75 12.81
C THR A 160 13.29 -21.90 11.89
N SER A 161 12.00 -22.29 11.89
CA SER A 161 11.49 -23.35 11.01
C SER A 161 11.76 -23.08 9.53
N GLU A 162 11.51 -21.84 9.06
CA GLU A 162 11.75 -21.45 7.67
C GLU A 162 13.19 -21.67 7.23
N LYS A 163 14.14 -21.26 8.08
CA LYS A 163 15.57 -21.38 7.80
C LYS A 163 16.02 -22.83 7.70
N ILE A 164 15.59 -23.67 8.64
CA ILE A 164 15.94 -25.09 8.61
C ILE A 164 15.33 -25.78 7.39
N ASN A 165 14.08 -25.47 7.02
CA ASN A 165 13.47 -26.06 5.83
C ASN A 165 14.25 -25.71 4.55
N LEU A 166 14.65 -24.45 4.39
CA LEU A 166 15.43 -24.00 3.23
C LEU A 166 16.81 -24.67 3.13
N ILE A 167 17.49 -24.85 4.27
CA ILE A 167 18.80 -25.51 4.32
C ILE A 167 18.65 -27.03 4.12
N SER A 168 17.60 -27.63 4.68
CA SER A 168 17.37 -29.07 4.68
C SER A 168 17.34 -29.64 3.27
N GLU A 169 16.58 -29.02 2.36
CA GLU A 169 16.46 -29.51 0.97
C GLU A 169 17.84 -29.60 0.30
N HIS A 170 18.64 -28.53 0.40
CA HIS A 170 19.97 -28.48 -0.20
C HIS A 170 20.94 -29.46 0.46
N VAL A 171 20.94 -29.55 1.79
CA VAL A 171 21.81 -30.44 2.56
C VAL A 171 21.50 -31.91 2.27
N LEU A 172 20.23 -32.31 2.31
CA LEU A 172 19.82 -33.70 2.04
C LEU A 172 20.22 -34.13 0.63
N HIS A 173 19.99 -33.27 -0.37
CA HIS A 173 20.39 -33.55 -1.75
C HIS A 173 21.91 -33.65 -1.90
N SER A 174 22.66 -32.77 -1.24
CA SER A 174 24.14 -32.76 -1.33
C SER A 174 24.78 -33.96 -0.62
N VAL A 175 24.24 -34.37 0.53
CA VAL A 175 24.68 -35.55 1.27
C VAL A 175 24.42 -36.82 0.47
N PHE A 176 23.21 -36.94 -0.11
CA PHE A 176 22.81 -38.09 -0.91
C PHE A 176 23.75 -38.31 -2.10
N ASN A 177 24.11 -37.25 -2.83
CA ASN A 177 24.92 -37.35 -4.04
C ASN A 177 26.41 -37.65 -3.77
N GLY A 178 26.93 -37.35 -2.59
CA GLY A 178 28.36 -37.50 -2.29
C GLY A 178 28.72 -38.65 -1.35
N GLU A 179 27.76 -39.47 -0.94
CA GLU A 179 27.98 -40.67 -0.09
C GLU A 179 28.79 -40.39 1.19
N TYR A 180 28.59 -39.22 1.81
CA TYR A 180 29.35 -38.80 2.98
C TYR A 180 29.02 -39.65 4.21
N GLN A 181 30.04 -40.21 4.86
CA GLN A 181 29.91 -41.07 6.05
C GLN A 181 29.97 -40.29 7.37
N ASN A 182 30.60 -39.12 7.36
CA ASN A 182 30.73 -38.25 8.53
C ASN A 182 30.14 -36.87 8.20
N ILE A 183 29.12 -36.48 8.96
CA ILE A 183 28.41 -35.21 8.75
C ILE A 183 28.62 -34.35 10.00
N LEU A 184 29.32 -33.24 9.83
CA LEU A 184 29.59 -32.28 10.89
C LEU A 184 28.57 -31.15 10.82
N ILE A 185 27.78 -30.94 11.87
CA ILE A 185 26.87 -29.79 11.97
C ILE A 185 27.43 -28.85 13.04
N ASP A 186 27.81 -27.65 12.62
CA ASP A 186 28.38 -26.65 13.52
C ASP A 186 27.32 -25.65 13.98
N LEU A 187 27.19 -25.55 15.30
CA LEU A 187 26.23 -24.72 16.01
C LEU A 187 26.93 -23.58 16.77
N THR A 188 28.24 -23.37 16.54
CA THR A 188 29.04 -22.36 17.26
C THR A 188 28.43 -20.96 17.15
N ALA A 189 27.94 -20.60 15.96
CA ALA A 189 27.42 -19.27 15.65
C ALA A 189 25.89 -19.17 15.73
N VAL A 190 25.23 -20.13 16.40
CA VAL A 190 23.78 -20.11 16.59
C VAL A 190 23.40 -19.12 17.69
N GLY A 191 22.40 -18.29 17.40
CA GLY A 191 21.85 -17.28 18.30
C GLY A 191 20.62 -17.78 19.06
N GLU A 192 19.52 -17.06 18.92
CA GLU A 192 18.23 -17.45 19.48
C GLU A 192 17.61 -18.61 18.71
N VAL A 193 16.84 -19.43 19.40
CA VAL A 193 16.32 -20.66 18.85
C VAL A 193 14.84 -20.78 19.19
N GLN A 194 14.02 -20.89 18.15
CA GLN A 194 12.57 -21.06 18.27
C GLN A 194 12.22 -22.55 18.40
N ASP A 195 11.16 -22.87 19.15
CA ASP A 195 10.76 -24.25 19.43
C ASP A 195 10.44 -25.05 18.15
N ASP A 196 9.80 -24.40 17.17
CA ASP A 196 9.50 -24.98 15.86
C ASP A 196 10.77 -25.23 15.03
N GLY A 197 11.75 -24.33 15.11
CA GLY A 197 13.07 -24.47 14.48
C GLY A 197 13.86 -25.67 15.02
N ILE A 198 13.81 -25.93 16.33
CA ILE A 198 14.44 -27.13 16.93
C ILE A 198 13.83 -28.40 16.40
N ASN A 199 12.50 -28.50 16.38
CA ASN A 199 11.82 -29.70 15.89
C ASN A 199 12.23 -30.00 14.44
N LYS A 200 12.31 -28.97 13.59
CA LYS A 200 12.81 -29.11 12.21
C LYS A 200 14.27 -29.52 12.12
N LEU A 201 15.14 -29.00 12.98
CA LEU A 201 16.55 -29.38 13.01
C LEU A 201 16.71 -30.87 13.37
N ILE A 202 15.91 -31.34 14.33
CA ILE A 202 15.90 -32.75 14.74
C ILE A 202 15.38 -33.64 13.63
N ASP A 203 14.33 -33.23 12.92
CA ASP A 203 13.81 -33.95 11.76
C ASP A 203 14.86 -34.05 10.64
N LEU A 204 15.62 -32.98 10.39
CA LEU A 204 16.74 -32.99 9.46
C LEU A 204 17.81 -34.01 9.88
N ILE A 205 18.24 -33.98 11.14
CA ILE A 205 19.23 -34.92 11.69
C ILE A 205 18.76 -36.37 11.54
N ARG A 206 17.49 -36.65 11.88
CA ARG A 206 16.89 -37.98 11.72
C ARG A 206 16.92 -38.41 10.26
N THR A 207 16.46 -37.54 9.36
CA THR A 207 16.40 -37.83 7.91
C THR A 207 17.79 -38.14 7.36
N LEU A 208 18.79 -37.32 7.71
CA LEU A 208 20.19 -37.54 7.32
C LEU A 208 20.72 -38.90 7.79
N ARG A 209 20.44 -39.26 9.05
CA ARG A 209 20.86 -40.53 9.62
C ARG A 209 20.20 -41.71 8.90
N PHE A 210 18.91 -41.61 8.60
CA PHE A 210 18.18 -42.64 7.86
C PHE A 210 18.66 -42.80 6.42
N MET A 211 18.96 -41.70 5.73
CA MET A 211 19.37 -41.73 4.32
C MET A 211 20.78 -42.28 4.12
N ALA A 212 21.73 -41.80 4.91
CA ALA A 212 23.15 -42.06 4.63
C ALA A 212 23.77 -43.10 5.57
N GLY A 213 23.06 -43.50 6.64
CA GLY A 213 23.63 -44.34 7.70
C GLY A 213 24.83 -43.69 8.41
N SER A 214 24.98 -42.37 8.21
CA SER A 214 26.19 -41.63 8.51
C SER A 214 26.29 -41.26 9.98
N LYS A 215 27.54 -41.14 10.42
CA LYS A 215 27.90 -40.60 11.72
C LYS A 215 27.64 -39.08 11.70
N ILE A 216 26.60 -38.64 12.39
CA ILE A 216 26.31 -37.21 12.57
C ILE A 216 27.00 -36.71 13.83
N GLN A 217 27.72 -35.61 13.72
CA GLN A 217 28.46 -35.01 14.83
C GLN A 217 28.02 -33.56 14.99
N LEU A 218 27.49 -33.19 16.17
CA LEU A 218 27.16 -31.81 16.51
C LEU A 218 28.36 -31.15 17.19
N ILE A 219 28.70 -29.94 16.73
CA ILE A 219 29.89 -29.20 17.14
C ILE A 219 29.49 -27.83 17.69
N GLY A 220 30.23 -27.32 18.67
CA GLY A 220 30.12 -25.91 19.05
C GLY A 220 28.84 -25.57 19.81
N ILE A 221 28.21 -26.55 20.44
CA ILE A 221 26.95 -26.34 21.15
C ILE A 221 27.17 -25.49 22.39
N GLN A 222 26.52 -24.34 22.41
CA GLN A 222 26.51 -23.44 23.56
C GLN A 222 25.66 -24.02 24.71
N PRO A 223 25.96 -23.71 25.99
CA PRO A 223 25.22 -24.25 27.14
C PRO A 223 23.70 -24.03 27.10
N ARG A 224 23.23 -22.90 26.55
CA ARG A 224 21.78 -22.62 26.37
C ARG A 224 21.15 -23.63 25.43
N LEU A 225 21.77 -23.88 24.27
CA LEU A 225 21.29 -24.83 23.27
C LEU A 225 21.39 -26.27 23.77
N ALA A 226 22.45 -26.61 24.53
CA ALA A 226 22.57 -27.93 25.15
C ALA A 226 21.38 -28.28 26.06
N LYS A 227 20.89 -27.32 26.85
CA LYS A 227 19.70 -27.52 27.71
C LYS A 227 18.46 -27.84 26.89
N VAL A 228 18.25 -27.13 25.79
CA VAL A 228 17.11 -27.36 24.90
C VAL A 228 17.25 -28.72 24.21
N LEU A 229 18.40 -29.02 23.62
CA LEU A 229 18.63 -30.30 22.94
C LEU A 229 18.55 -31.50 23.90
N SER A 230 18.88 -31.34 25.18
CA SER A 230 18.80 -32.43 26.18
C SER A 230 17.37 -32.92 26.46
N THR A 231 16.34 -32.15 26.10
CA THR A 231 14.95 -32.62 26.20
C THR A 231 14.56 -33.54 25.04
N TYR A 232 15.42 -33.67 24.04
CA TYR A 232 15.24 -34.53 22.88
C TYR A 232 16.23 -35.68 22.95
N GLU A 233 15.76 -36.91 22.79
CA GLU A 233 16.55 -38.15 22.87
C GLU A 233 17.54 -38.29 21.68
N LEU A 234 18.54 -37.42 21.63
CA LEU A 234 19.50 -37.28 20.54
C LEU A 234 20.79 -38.06 20.78
N GLU A 235 21.05 -38.51 22.01
CA GLU A 235 22.30 -39.18 22.41
C GLU A 235 22.58 -40.45 21.61
N GLN A 236 21.54 -41.12 21.14
CA GLN A 236 21.66 -42.31 20.29
C GLN A 236 21.79 -41.98 18.81
N MET A 237 21.59 -40.71 18.42
CA MET A 237 21.51 -40.26 17.03
C MET A 237 22.72 -39.44 16.59
N VAL A 238 23.33 -38.69 17.52
CA VAL A 238 24.44 -37.79 17.23
C VAL A 238 25.57 -37.95 18.23
N GLU A 239 26.81 -37.72 17.78
CA GLU A 239 27.94 -37.52 18.69
C GLU A 239 28.17 -36.04 18.94
N PHE A 240 28.42 -35.67 20.20
CA PHE A 240 28.75 -34.31 20.58
C PHE A 240 30.27 -34.13 20.58
N LYS A 241 30.76 -33.09 19.90
CA LYS A 241 32.19 -32.72 19.84
C LYS A 241 32.36 -31.24 20.18
N SER A 242 33.53 -30.88 20.71
CA SER A 242 33.81 -29.53 21.18
C SER A 242 33.99 -28.52 20.05
N SER A 243 34.80 -28.85 19.04
CA SER A 243 35.09 -27.97 17.90
C SER A 243 35.49 -28.75 16.65
N LEU A 244 35.42 -28.11 15.48
CA LEU A 244 35.92 -28.68 14.23
C LEU A 244 37.41 -29.00 14.33
N GLN A 245 38.19 -28.10 14.96
CA GLN A 245 39.62 -28.29 15.19
C GLN A 245 39.91 -29.57 15.98
N TYR A 246 39.12 -29.85 17.03
CA TYR A 246 39.28 -31.07 17.84
C TYR A 246 39.06 -32.35 17.02
N ILE A 247 38.09 -32.34 16.10
CA ILE A 247 37.81 -33.50 15.24
C ILE A 247 38.96 -33.71 14.26
N LEU A 248 39.39 -32.64 13.60
CA LEU A 248 40.48 -32.71 12.62
C LEU A 248 41.81 -33.17 13.24
N GLN A 249 42.08 -32.84 14.50
CA GLN A 249 43.31 -33.26 15.19
C GLN A 249 43.29 -34.71 15.71
N ASN A 250 42.11 -35.29 16.01
CA ASN A 250 42.02 -36.61 16.63
C ASN A 250 41.59 -37.73 15.68
N GLU A 251 40.93 -37.41 14.55
CA GLU A 251 40.51 -38.42 13.57
C GLU A 251 41.43 -38.47 12.32
N TYR A 252 42.41 -37.57 12.18
CA TYR A 252 43.28 -37.46 10.99
C TYR A 252 44.80 -37.32 11.27
N VAL A 253 45.26 -37.68 12.48
CA VAL A 253 46.70 -37.86 12.78
C VAL A 253 47.04 -39.35 12.81
#